data_AF-A0AAW9IDG8-F1
#
_entry.id   AF-A0AAW9IDG8-F1
#
_cell.length_a   1.000
_cell.length_b   1.000
_cell.length_c   1.000
_cell.angle_alpha   90.00
_cell.angle_beta   90.00
_cell.angle_gamma   90.00
#
_symmetry.space_group_name_H-M   'P 1'
#
loop_
_entity.id
_entity.type
_entity.pdbx_description
1 polymer ?
#
loop_
_entity_poly.entity_id
_entity_poly.type
_entity_poly.pdbx_seq_one_letter_code
_entity_poly.pdbx_strand_id
1 'polypeptide(L)'
;TRTAKDGLITISGHLDDNQMKFNSQTKVINTGGTITDLADGKVNVKDADYVLILTAMGTDYKNDYPKYRTGETDEELAIKINKRIVDATKKGYEGLLKSHLSDYQEIFSRVDLNLGQTPSSIPTDQLLRNYNNGTAPESEQRDLEV
;
A
#
# COMPACT_ATOMS: atom_id res chain seq x y z
N THR A 1 16.32 -2.04 13.09
CA THR A 1 16.39 -0.64 13.58
C THR A 1 15.12 0.10 13.22
N ARG A 2 14.70 1.05 14.06
CA ARG A 2 13.54 1.91 13.82
C ARG A 2 13.90 3.37 14.14
N THR A 3 13.62 4.30 13.25
CA THR A 3 13.87 5.74 13.43
C THR A 3 12.72 6.57 12.86
N ALA A 4 12.61 7.83 13.31
CA ALA A 4 11.74 8.85 12.73
C ALA A 4 12.52 10.15 12.58
N LYS A 5 12.44 10.76 11.40
CA LYS A 5 13.05 12.07 11.13
C LYS A 5 12.30 12.79 10.02
N ASP A 6 11.99 14.06 10.22
CA ASP A 6 11.24 14.90 9.29
C ASP A 6 9.90 14.24 8.86
N GLY A 7 9.22 13.53 9.77
CA GLY A 7 8.00 12.77 9.45
C GLY A 7 8.24 11.49 8.63
N LEU A 8 9.49 11.08 8.40
CA LEU A 8 9.86 9.83 7.74
C LEU A 8 10.20 8.76 8.78
N ILE A 9 9.34 7.76 8.92
CA ILE A 9 9.59 6.56 9.71
C ILE A 9 10.39 5.58 8.86
N THR A 10 11.52 5.09 9.38
CA THR A 10 12.32 4.04 8.74
C THR A 10 12.38 2.81 9.63
N ILE A 11 12.08 1.65 9.06
CA ILE A 11 12.27 0.33 9.69
C ILE A 11 13.16 -0.49 8.76
N SER A 12 14.28 -0.97 9.27
CA SER A 12 15.23 -1.78 8.50
C SER A 12 15.76 -2.95 9.32
N GLY A 13 16.20 -4.00 8.64
CA GLY A 13 16.77 -5.17 9.27
C GLY A 13 17.06 -6.28 8.28
N HIS A 14 17.30 -7.47 8.82
CA HIS A 14 17.52 -8.70 8.08
C HIS A 14 16.50 -9.73 8.58
N LEU A 15 16.00 -10.60 7.69
CA LEU A 15 15.19 -11.75 8.10
C LEU A 15 16.07 -12.77 8.81
N ASP A 16 15.57 -13.35 9.90
CA ASP A 16 16.34 -14.27 10.74
C ASP A 16 16.75 -15.56 10.02
N ASP A 17 15.88 -16.07 9.14
CA ASP A 17 16.03 -17.36 8.47
C ASP A 17 17.09 -17.37 7.37
N ASN A 18 17.20 -16.26 6.62
CA ASN A 18 17.96 -16.23 5.36
C ASN A 18 18.76 -14.94 5.14
N GLN A 19 18.81 -14.07 6.15
CA GLN A 19 19.56 -12.81 6.14
C GLN A 19 19.19 -11.86 4.99
N MET A 20 17.99 -12.00 4.41
CA MET A 20 17.49 -11.05 3.41
C MET A 20 17.30 -9.68 4.06
N LYS A 21 17.90 -8.67 3.47
CA LYS A 21 17.76 -7.29 3.91
C LYS A 21 16.38 -6.80 3.58
N PHE A 22 15.80 -6.02 4.47
CA PHE A 22 14.59 -5.27 4.20
C PHE A 22 14.73 -3.83 4.66
N ASN A 23 14.04 -2.95 3.94
CA ASN A 23 13.89 -1.55 4.31
C ASN A 23 12.46 -1.11 4.01
N SER A 24 11.81 -0.52 5.00
CA SER A 24 10.49 0.09 4.90
C SER A 24 10.60 1.54 5.34
N GLN A 25 10.07 2.44 4.51
CA GLN A 25 10.02 3.86 4.79
C GLN A 25 8.58 4.34 4.63
N THR A 26 8.09 5.06 5.64
CA THR A 26 6.75 5.65 5.65
C THR A 26 6.87 7.15 5.90
N LYS A 27 6.52 7.96 4.91
CA LYS A 27 6.49 9.42 5.01
C LYS A 27 5.10 9.89 5.38
N VAL A 28 5.00 10.64 6.47
CA VAL A 28 3.78 11.32 6.90
C VAL A 28 3.86 12.77 6.43
N ILE A 29 2.83 13.24 5.75
CA ILE A 29 2.71 14.62 5.23
C ILE A 29 1.36 15.15 5.70
N ASN A 30 1.36 16.27 6.42
CA ASN A 30 0.13 16.91 6.91
C ASN A 30 -0.21 18.17 6.11
N THR A 31 -1.50 18.48 6.01
CA THR A 31 -2.02 19.80 5.66
C THR A 31 -2.75 20.33 6.89
N GLY A 32 -2.36 21.53 7.33
CA GLY A 32 -2.76 22.04 8.65
C GLY A 32 -2.09 21.26 9.80
N GLY A 33 -2.20 21.76 11.02
CA GLY A 33 -1.67 21.10 12.22
C GLY A 33 -0.14 20.99 12.26
N THR A 34 0.36 20.03 13.05
CA THR A 34 1.80 19.84 13.31
C THR A 34 2.22 18.37 13.26
N ILE A 35 3.44 18.12 12.79
CA ILE A 35 4.14 16.83 12.86
C ILE A 35 5.26 16.91 13.92
N THR A 36 5.42 15.87 14.73
CA THR A 36 6.52 15.73 15.68
C THR A 36 7.13 14.33 15.60
N ASP A 37 8.43 14.25 15.35
CA ASP A 37 9.19 13.00 15.40
C ASP A 37 9.48 12.61 16.85
N LEU A 38 9.27 11.35 17.20
CA LEU A 38 9.53 10.80 18.52
C LEU A 38 10.75 9.89 18.51
N ALA A 39 11.47 9.86 19.63
CA ALA A 39 12.72 9.11 19.77
C ALA A 39 12.56 7.58 19.60
N ASP A 40 11.35 7.04 19.78
CA ASP A 40 11.02 5.63 19.57
C ASP A 40 10.66 5.28 18.11
N GLY A 41 10.92 6.21 17.18
CA GLY A 41 10.66 6.06 15.75
C GLY A 41 9.18 6.14 15.39
N LYS A 42 8.38 6.82 16.21
CA LYS A 42 7.01 7.23 15.89
C LYS A 42 6.98 8.65 15.33
N VAL A 43 5.91 8.96 14.61
CA VAL A 43 5.54 10.31 14.21
C VAL A 43 4.18 10.61 14.84
N ASN A 44 4.08 11.74 15.53
CA ASN A 44 2.82 12.25 16.05
C ASN A 44 2.28 13.32 15.10
N VAL A 45 0.97 13.28 14.82
CA VAL A 45 0.26 14.31 14.05
C VAL A 45 -0.82 14.91 14.95
N LYS A 46 -0.86 16.23 15.05
CA LYS A 46 -1.83 16.95 15.88
C LYS A 46 -2.52 18.05 15.09
N ASP A 47 -3.84 18.15 15.25
CA ASP A 47 -4.71 19.21 14.69
C ASP A 47 -4.58 19.41 13.16
N ALA A 48 -4.33 18.32 12.42
CA ALA A 48 -4.24 18.36 10.96
C ALA A 48 -5.62 18.19 10.30
N ASP A 49 -5.84 18.91 9.20
CA ASP A 49 -7.05 18.79 8.39
C ASP A 49 -7.00 17.55 7.49
N TYR A 50 -5.79 17.21 7.02
CA TYR A 50 -5.54 16.09 6.14
C TYR A 50 -4.13 15.52 6.37
N VAL A 51 -4.01 14.20 6.21
CA VAL A 51 -2.73 13.49 6.29
C VAL A 51 -2.59 12.55 5.10
N LEU A 52 -1.52 12.72 4.33
CA LEU A 52 -1.07 11.77 3.33
C LEU A 52 0.04 10.90 3.92
N ILE A 53 -0.18 9.59 3.92
CA ILE A 53 0.80 8.59 4.34
C ILE A 53 1.31 7.87 3.10
N LEU A 54 2.60 8.01 2.81
CA LEU A 54 3.27 7.34 1.69
C LEU A 54 4.20 6.26 2.22
N THR A 55 3.99 5.01 1.78
CA THR A 55 4.82 3.88 2.20
C THR A 55 5.53 3.26 1.00
N ALA A 56 6.84 3.07 1.13
CA ALA A 56 7.64 2.31 0.18
C ALA A 56 8.47 1.28 0.96
N MET A 57 8.55 0.07 0.42
CA MET A 57 9.30 -1.01 1.02
C MET A 57 10.02 -1.81 -0.05
N GLY A 58 11.04 -2.55 0.35
CA GLY A 58 11.67 -3.54 -0.49
C GLY A 58 12.75 -4.32 0.22
N THR A 59 13.24 -5.33 -0.47
CA THR A 59 14.31 -6.20 -0.01
C THR A 59 15.49 -6.16 -0.98
N ASP A 60 16.58 -6.81 -0.60
CA ASP A 60 17.69 -7.12 -1.51
C ASP A 60 17.45 -8.41 -2.32
N TYR A 61 16.20 -8.88 -2.43
CA TYR A 61 15.85 -10.01 -3.30
C TYR A 61 16.11 -9.69 -4.77
N LYS A 62 16.66 -10.68 -5.48
CA LYS A 62 16.74 -10.70 -6.95
C LYS A 62 16.45 -12.11 -7.43
N ASN A 63 15.68 -12.28 -8.49
CA ASN A 63 15.46 -13.61 -9.08
C ASN A 63 16.66 -14.02 -9.95
N ASP A 64 17.80 -14.34 -9.31
CA ASP A 64 19.09 -14.57 -9.97
C ASP A 64 19.83 -15.73 -9.31
N TYR A 65 19.79 -16.90 -9.95
CA TYR A 65 20.41 -18.12 -9.43
C TYR A 65 21.94 -18.03 -9.45
N PRO A 66 22.65 -18.59 -8.44
CA PRO A 66 22.13 -19.28 -7.25
C PRO A 66 21.92 -18.35 -6.05
N LYS A 67 22.27 -17.06 -6.16
CA LYS A 67 22.44 -16.20 -4.99
C LYS A 67 21.13 -15.61 -4.48
N TYR A 68 20.18 -15.34 -5.37
CA TYR A 68 18.88 -14.73 -5.08
C TYR A 68 18.96 -13.42 -4.28
N ARG A 69 20.05 -12.66 -4.46
CA ARG A 69 20.33 -11.39 -3.79
C ARG A 69 20.89 -10.39 -4.80
N THR A 70 20.57 -9.12 -4.63
CA THR A 70 21.11 -8.02 -5.44
C THR A 70 22.58 -7.75 -5.13
N GLY A 71 23.03 -8.05 -3.90
CA GLY A 71 24.36 -7.70 -3.40
C GLY A 71 24.44 -6.29 -2.82
N GLU A 72 23.32 -5.56 -2.75
CA GLU A 72 23.25 -4.22 -2.17
C GLU A 72 23.61 -4.25 -0.67
N THR A 73 24.31 -3.19 -0.24
CA THR A 73 24.46 -2.84 1.17
C THR A 73 23.13 -2.35 1.76
N ASP A 74 23.07 -2.25 3.09
CA ASP A 74 21.88 -1.75 3.78
C ASP A 74 21.59 -0.29 3.40
N GLU A 75 22.65 0.50 3.17
CA GLU A 75 22.58 1.89 2.76
C GLU A 75 22.06 2.02 1.32
N GLU A 76 22.58 1.22 0.37
CA GLU A 76 22.09 1.22 -1.02
C GLU A 76 20.61 0.84 -1.09
N LEU A 77 20.19 -0.17 -0.33
CA LEU A 77 18.77 -0.53 -0.22
C LEU A 77 17.95 0.62 0.37
N ALA A 78 18.43 1.27 1.43
CA ALA A 78 17.74 2.41 2.04
C ALA A 78 17.60 3.60 1.07
N ILE A 79 18.64 3.91 0.29
CA ILE A 79 18.62 4.96 -0.74
C ILE A 79 17.61 4.62 -1.84
N LYS A 80 17.61 3.37 -2.31
CA LYS A 80 16.65 2.90 -3.32
C LYS A 80 15.20 3.05 -2.86
N ILE A 81 14.90 2.69 -1.61
CA ILE A 81 13.56 2.85 -1.04
C ILE A 81 13.22 4.31 -0.82
N ASN A 82 14.17 5.12 -0.34
CA ASN A 82 13.96 6.55 -0.14
C ASN A 82 13.64 7.29 -1.44
N LYS A 83 14.30 6.92 -2.55
CA LYS A 83 14.00 7.48 -3.86
C LYS A 83 12.52 7.31 -4.24
N ARG A 84 11.91 6.16 -3.94
CA ARG A 84 10.47 5.93 -4.19
C ARG A 84 9.59 6.87 -3.37
N ILE A 85 9.94 7.09 -2.09
CA ILE A 85 9.24 8.06 -1.23
C ILE A 85 9.36 9.49 -1.78
N VAL A 86 10.56 9.91 -2.18
CA VAL A 86 10.79 11.24 -2.75
C VAL A 86 10.00 11.44 -4.04
N ASP A 87 10.04 10.46 -4.94
CA ASP A 87 9.33 10.54 -6.22
C ASP A 87 7.80 10.52 -6.01
N ALA A 88 7.29 9.73 -5.06
CA ALA A 88 5.87 9.72 -4.69
C ALA A 88 5.43 11.04 -4.03
N THR A 89 6.27 11.59 -3.14
CA THR A 89 6.02 12.89 -2.48
C THR A 89 5.87 14.01 -3.51
N LYS A 90 6.73 14.03 -4.54
CA LYS A 90 6.66 15.01 -5.64
C LYS A 90 5.38 14.89 -6.48
N LYS A 91 4.82 13.69 -6.63
CA LYS A 91 3.56 13.48 -7.36
C LYS A 91 2.33 13.94 -6.57
N GLY A 92 2.39 13.84 -5.23
CA GLY A 92 1.25 14.13 -4.36
C GLY A 92 0.10 13.13 -4.52
N TYR A 93 -0.96 13.28 -3.72
CA TYR A 93 -2.10 12.35 -3.70
C TYR A 93 -2.79 12.25 -5.06
N GLU A 94 -3.21 13.37 -5.63
CA GLU A 94 -3.95 13.41 -6.91
C GLU A 94 -3.16 12.78 -8.06
N GLY A 95 -1.87 13.08 -8.15
CA GLY A 95 -0.99 12.51 -9.18
C GLY A 95 -0.79 11.00 -9.01
N LEU A 96 -0.68 10.53 -7.77
CA LEU A 96 -0.60 9.10 -7.45
C LEU A 96 -1.92 8.39 -7.75
N LEU A 97 -3.05 8.94 -7.35
CA LEU A 97 -4.39 8.39 -7.61
C LEU A 97 -4.64 8.25 -9.11
N LYS A 98 -4.38 9.31 -9.88
CA LYS A 98 -4.51 9.27 -11.35
C LYS A 98 -3.60 8.20 -11.96
N SER A 99 -2.35 8.11 -11.53
CA SER A 99 -1.42 7.08 -12.04
C SER A 99 -1.94 5.67 -11.74
N HIS A 100 -2.41 5.45 -10.51
CA HIS A 100 -2.93 4.16 -10.06
C HIS A 100 -4.19 3.75 -10.83
N LEU A 101 -5.16 4.65 -10.97
CA LEU A 101 -6.39 4.37 -11.71
C LEU A 101 -6.09 4.04 -13.17
N SER A 102 -5.22 4.80 -13.83
CA SER A 102 -4.84 4.55 -15.22
C SER A 102 -4.20 3.18 -15.41
N ASP A 103 -3.29 2.78 -14.52
CA ASP A 103 -2.60 1.49 -14.57
C ASP A 103 -3.55 0.32 -14.28
N TYR A 104 -4.29 0.41 -13.17
CA TYR A 104 -5.24 -0.63 -12.75
C TYR A 104 -6.34 -0.86 -13.80
N GLN A 105 -6.94 0.22 -14.31
CA GLN A 105 -8.04 0.14 -15.27
C GLN A 105 -7.59 -0.39 -16.64
N GLU A 106 -6.31 -0.24 -17.02
CA GLU A 106 -5.79 -0.81 -18.27
C GLU A 106 -5.93 -2.33 -18.31
N ILE A 107 -5.83 -2.99 -17.15
CA ILE A 107 -5.97 -4.45 -17.03
C ILE A 107 -7.40 -4.81 -16.62
N PHE A 108 -7.93 -4.17 -15.58
CA PHE A 108 -9.21 -4.55 -15.00
C PHE A 108 -10.37 -4.38 -15.99
N SER A 109 -10.37 -3.31 -16.79
CA SER A 109 -11.43 -3.02 -17.74
C SER A 109 -11.37 -3.87 -19.03
N ARG A 110 -10.48 -4.87 -19.13
CA ARG A 110 -10.36 -5.74 -20.31
C ARG A 110 -11.52 -6.72 -20.44
N VAL A 111 -12.19 -7.03 -19.34
CA VAL A 111 -13.33 -7.95 -19.30
C VAL A 111 -14.50 -7.25 -18.64
N ASP A 112 -15.65 -7.32 -19.30
CA ASP A 112 -16.94 -6.94 -18.74
C ASP A 112 -17.82 -8.18 -18.78
N LEU A 113 -18.26 -8.65 -17.61
CA LEU A 113 -19.15 -9.80 -17.46
C LEU A 113 -20.48 -9.33 -16.89
N ASN A 114 -21.54 -9.47 -17.67
CA ASN A 114 -22.89 -9.11 -17.26
C ASN A 114 -23.79 -10.35 -17.28
N LEU A 115 -24.20 -10.79 -16.09
CA LEU A 115 -25.13 -11.90 -15.84
C LEU A 115 -26.53 -11.40 -15.43
N GLY A 116 -26.81 -10.10 -15.58
CA GLY A 116 -28.00 -9.44 -15.06
C GLY A 116 -27.88 -9.03 -13.59
N GLN A 117 -26.64 -8.84 -13.11
CA GLN A 117 -26.37 -8.42 -11.74
C GLN A 117 -26.78 -6.97 -11.47
N THR A 118 -27.14 -6.70 -10.22
CA THR A 118 -27.34 -5.35 -9.69
C THR A 118 -26.50 -5.18 -8.43
N PRO A 119 -25.66 -4.13 -8.33
CA PRO A 119 -24.86 -3.89 -7.13
C PRO A 119 -25.70 -3.89 -5.87
N SER A 120 -25.40 -4.77 -4.93
CA SER A 120 -26.15 -4.83 -3.68
C SER A 120 -25.84 -3.61 -2.80
N SER A 121 -26.85 -3.17 -2.04
CA SER A 121 -26.71 -2.07 -1.07
C SER A 121 -26.21 -2.54 0.29
N ILE A 122 -26.14 -3.85 0.53
CA ILE A 122 -25.65 -4.42 1.78
C ILE A 122 -24.16 -4.79 1.66
N PRO A 123 -23.43 -4.83 2.78
CA PRO A 123 -22.05 -5.30 2.80
C PRO A 123 -21.88 -6.70 2.20
N THR A 124 -20.76 -6.94 1.52
CA THR A 124 -20.47 -8.21 0.83
C THR A 124 -20.57 -9.43 1.75
N ASP A 125 -20.24 -9.31 3.05
CA ASP A 125 -20.37 -10.41 4.00
C ASP A 125 -21.83 -10.77 4.30
N GLN A 126 -22.72 -9.78 4.34
CA GLN A 126 -24.16 -9.99 4.48
C GLN A 126 -24.76 -10.56 3.19
N LEU A 127 -24.33 -10.06 2.02
CA LEU A 127 -24.73 -10.60 0.73
C LEU A 127 -24.35 -12.07 0.59
N LEU A 128 -23.12 -12.43 0.97
CA LEU A 128 -22.66 -13.82 0.97
C LEU A 128 -23.47 -14.70 1.94
N ARG A 129 -23.83 -14.20 3.12
CA ARG A 129 -24.72 -14.93 4.05
C ARG A 129 -26.10 -15.16 3.41
N ASN A 130 -26.69 -14.16 2.78
CA ASN A 130 -28.00 -14.26 2.13
C ASN A 130 -27.97 -15.21 0.93
N TYR A 131 -26.91 -15.17 0.13
CA TYR A 131 -26.67 -16.10 -0.97
C TYR A 131 -26.65 -17.55 -0.49
N ASN A 132 -25.85 -17.84 0.55
CA ASN A 132 -25.74 -19.19 1.13
C ASN A 132 -27.05 -19.68 1.75
N ASN A 133 -27.88 -18.78 2.26
CA ASN A 133 -29.18 -19.10 2.83
C ASN A 133 -30.29 -19.18 1.77
N GLY A 134 -30.00 -18.89 0.50
CA GLY A 134 -31.00 -18.85 -0.58
C GLY A 134 -32.02 -17.72 -0.44
N THR A 135 -31.68 -16.67 0.30
CA THR A 135 -32.57 -15.53 0.59
C THR A 135 -32.23 -14.26 -0.20
N ALA A 136 -31.10 -14.24 -0.90
CA ALA A 136 -30.74 -13.14 -1.78
C ALA A 136 -31.62 -13.15 -3.05
N PRO A 137 -32.12 -12.00 -3.53
CA PRO A 137 -32.74 -11.89 -4.86
C PRO A 137 -31.78 -12.35 -5.97
N GLU A 138 -32.31 -12.84 -7.09
CA GLU A 138 -31.47 -13.37 -8.19
C GLU A 138 -30.44 -12.34 -8.69
N SER A 139 -30.82 -11.08 -8.87
CA SER A 139 -29.90 -10.04 -9.34
C SER A 139 -28.77 -9.71 -8.35
N GLU A 140 -28.99 -9.93 -7.05
CA GLU A 140 -27.95 -9.79 -6.02
C GLU A 140 -27.11 -11.07 -5.89
N GLN A 141 -27.68 -12.24 -6.22
CA GLN A 141 -26.88 -13.47 -6.32
C GLN A 141 -25.83 -13.34 -7.42
N ARG A 142 -26.25 -12.85 -8.60
CA ARG A 142 -25.36 -12.59 -9.74
C ARG A 142 -24.23 -11.60 -9.41
N ASP A 143 -24.43 -10.70 -8.46
CA ASP A 143 -23.42 -9.71 -8.02
C ASP A 143 -22.23 -10.37 -7.29
N LEU A 144 -22.39 -11.59 -6.75
CA LEU A 144 -21.30 -12.40 -6.20
C LEU A 144 -20.67 -13.37 -7.20
N GLU A 145 -21.31 -13.58 -8.35
CA GLU A 145 -20.89 -14.54 -9.37
C GLU A 145 -19.95 -13.94 -10.43
N VAL A 146 -19.73 -12.61 -10.37
CA VAL A 146 -18.97 -11.83 -11.35
C VAL A 146 -17.77 -11.11 -10.74
#